data_AF-A0A925VRH3-F1
#
_entry.id   AF-A0A925VRH3-F1
#
_cell.length_a   1.000
_cell.length_b   1.000
_cell.length_c   1.000
_cell.angle_alpha   90.00
_cell.angle_beta   90.00
_cell.angle_gamma   90.00
#
_symmetry.space_group_name_H-M   'P 1'
#
loop_
_entity.id
_entity.type
_entity.pdbx_description
1 polymer ?
#
loop_
_entity_poly.entity_id
_entity_poly.type
_entity_poly.pdbx_seq_one_letter_code
_entity_poly.pdbx_strand_id
1 'polypeptide(L)'
;QLGYRLAAKLNRPRVYCADADGVFDYSAAKEYAQQHRQADILKNDDQNTDAPSAPDSIGRLITARYRAIYGSGPAAPKTAAKPSTITDIIISNNTPAADRGNMDWYLLTAARVGGGPSYAGADLAGEFYKRNMRIYTNLLRAVDFQHDRAIILIIGAGHVSFLKEQLQHNSLFEVQDVLPLLRAK
;
A
#
# COMPACT_ATOMS: atom_id res chain seq x y z
N GLN A 1 6.12 14.48 10.34
CA GLN A 1 5.96 15.68 9.48
C GLN A 1 7.21 15.93 8.62
N LEU A 2 7.57 14.99 7.73
CA LEU A 2 8.77 15.14 6.88
C LEU A 2 8.59 16.23 5.81
N GLY A 3 7.40 16.33 5.19
CA GLY A 3 7.09 17.28 4.14
C GLY A 3 7.29 18.75 4.53
N TYR A 4 6.75 19.17 5.67
CA TYR A 4 6.91 20.55 6.17
C TYR A 4 8.39 20.92 6.42
N ARG A 5 9.15 20.01 7.04
CA ARG A 5 10.59 20.22 7.29
C ARG A 5 11.39 20.35 6.00
N LEU A 6 11.07 19.51 5.00
CA LEU A 6 11.72 19.55 3.69
C LEU A 6 11.39 20.86 2.95
N ALA A 7 10.12 21.25 2.93
CA ALA A 7 9.68 22.49 2.30
C ALA A 7 10.36 23.71 2.91
N ALA A 8 10.43 23.80 4.24
CA ALA A 8 11.15 24.87 4.93
C ALA A 8 12.64 24.91 4.54
N LYS A 9 13.31 23.75 4.52
CA LYS A 9 14.73 23.66 4.13
C LYS A 9 14.98 24.08 2.67
N LEU A 10 14.04 23.81 1.77
CA LEU A 10 14.13 24.12 0.35
C LEU A 10 13.54 25.49 -0.02
N ASN A 11 13.17 26.30 0.98
CA ASN A 11 12.48 27.59 0.81
C ASN A 11 11.25 27.49 -0.12
N ARG A 12 10.43 26.45 0.08
CA ARG A 12 9.21 26.21 -0.70
C ARG A 12 8.00 26.74 0.06
N PRO A 13 7.29 27.74 -0.49
CA PRO A 13 6.21 28.41 0.23
C PRO A 13 4.90 27.61 0.27
N ARG A 14 4.76 26.56 -0.56
CA ARG A 14 3.51 25.80 -0.73
C ARG A 14 3.71 24.35 -0.31
N VAL A 15 2.93 23.90 0.68
CA VAL A 15 2.81 22.50 1.09
C VAL A 15 1.32 22.19 1.21
N TYR A 16 0.89 21.12 0.56
CA TYR A 16 -0.52 20.72 0.52
C TYR A 16 -0.72 19.37 1.20
N CYS A 17 -1.84 19.24 1.91
CA CYS A 17 -2.32 17.94 2.36
C CYS A 17 -3.10 17.29 1.22
N ALA A 18 -2.62 16.15 0.73
CA ALA A 18 -3.36 15.33 -0.24
C ALA A 18 -4.19 14.23 0.46
N ASP A 19 -4.05 14.05 1.78
CA ASP A 19 -4.74 12.98 2.50
C ASP A 19 -6.27 13.15 2.44
N ALA A 20 -6.98 12.05 2.64
CA ALA A 20 -8.43 12.02 2.69
C ALA A 20 -8.91 10.99 3.71
N ASP A 21 -10.04 11.28 4.34
CA ASP A 21 -10.72 10.30 5.18
C ASP A 21 -11.26 9.14 4.33
N GLY A 22 -11.22 7.95 4.92
CA GLY A 22 -11.76 6.73 4.34
C GLY A 22 -12.60 5.98 5.37
N VAL A 23 -13.57 5.22 4.88
CA VAL A 23 -14.21 4.16 5.67
C VAL A 23 -13.29 2.95 5.55
N PHE A 24 -13.01 2.25 6.64
CA PHE A 24 -12.26 1.00 6.57
C PHE A 24 -12.88 0.02 7.55
N ASP A 25 -13.96 -0.61 7.11
CA ASP A 25 -14.80 -1.46 7.97
C ASP A 25 -14.21 -2.86 8.12
N TYR A 26 -13.07 -2.93 8.79
CA TYR A 26 -12.42 -4.20 9.11
C TYR A 26 -13.28 -5.07 10.03
N SER A 27 -14.11 -4.43 10.89
CA SER A 27 -15.06 -5.10 11.77
C SER A 27 -16.04 -5.97 10.99
N ALA A 28 -16.75 -5.40 10.01
CA ALA A 28 -17.76 -6.14 9.24
C ALA A 28 -17.14 -7.32 8.47
N ALA A 29 -15.98 -7.11 7.83
CA ALA A 29 -15.28 -8.18 7.12
C ALA A 29 -14.82 -9.30 8.08
N LYS A 30 -14.34 -8.93 9.28
CA LYS A 30 -13.91 -9.89 10.30
C LYS A 30 -15.08 -10.68 10.88
N GLU A 31 -16.20 -10.02 11.14
CA GLU A 31 -17.42 -10.67 11.63
C GLU A 31 -17.96 -11.68 10.61
N TYR A 32 -18.06 -11.27 9.33
CA TYR A 32 -18.41 -12.19 8.24
C TYR A 32 -17.43 -13.38 8.20
N ALA A 33 -16.12 -13.12 8.25
CA ALA A 33 -15.12 -14.17 8.19
C ALA A 33 -15.28 -15.18 9.35
N GLN A 34 -15.61 -14.71 10.55
CA GLN A 34 -15.85 -15.59 11.70
C GLN A 34 -17.10 -16.46 11.52
N GLN A 35 -18.21 -15.86 11.10
CA GLN A 35 -19.48 -16.57 10.91
C GLN A 35 -19.40 -17.64 9.81
N HIS A 36 -18.57 -17.41 8.79
CA HIS A 36 -18.44 -18.26 7.62
C HIS A 36 -17.20 -19.16 7.62
N ARG A 37 -16.53 -19.35 8.77
CA ARG A 37 -15.30 -20.17 8.91
C ARG A 37 -14.16 -19.74 7.97
N GLN A 38 -14.09 -18.46 7.69
CA GLN A 38 -13.08 -17.79 6.86
C GLN A 38 -12.09 -16.96 7.70
N ALA A 39 -12.18 -16.99 9.03
CA ALA A 39 -11.32 -16.19 9.91
C ALA A 39 -9.82 -16.39 9.64
N ASP A 40 -9.41 -17.59 9.21
CA ASP A 40 -8.01 -17.89 8.89
C ASP A 40 -7.52 -17.17 7.62
N ILE A 41 -8.41 -16.75 6.72
CA ILE A 41 -8.05 -15.91 5.58
C ILE A 41 -7.44 -14.61 6.07
N LEU A 42 -8.04 -13.96 7.08
CA LEU A 42 -7.57 -12.68 7.63
C LEU A 42 -6.38 -12.81 8.58
N LYS A 43 -6.04 -14.03 9.02
CA LYS A 43 -4.85 -14.33 9.83
C LYS A 43 -3.60 -14.59 8.99
N ASN A 44 -3.76 -14.80 7.68
CA ASN A 44 -2.66 -14.68 6.73
C ASN A 44 -2.30 -13.20 6.59
N ASP A 45 -1.80 -12.64 7.68
CA ASP A 45 -1.06 -11.39 7.62
C ASP A 45 0.27 -11.62 6.91
N ASP A 46 0.91 -10.53 6.54
CA ASP A 46 2.20 -10.48 5.87
C ASP A 46 3.35 -11.17 6.65
N GLN A 47 3.13 -11.71 7.84
CA GLN A 47 4.17 -12.13 8.78
C GLN A 47 3.99 -13.53 9.41
N ASN A 48 2.96 -14.30 9.04
CA ASN A 48 2.78 -15.65 9.57
C ASN A 48 2.69 -16.74 8.49
N THR A 49 3.82 -17.36 8.14
CA THR A 49 3.85 -18.46 7.14
C THR A 49 3.38 -19.82 7.68
N ASP A 50 3.15 -19.89 9.00
CA ASP A 50 2.65 -21.07 9.72
C ASP A 50 1.12 -21.04 9.90
N ALA A 51 0.45 -19.95 9.50
CA ALA A 51 -1.00 -19.89 9.51
C ALA A 51 -1.59 -21.00 8.61
N PRO A 52 -2.67 -21.68 9.03
CA PRO A 52 -3.33 -22.69 8.22
C PRO A 52 -3.70 -22.09 6.86
N SER A 53 -3.27 -22.73 5.78
CA SER A 53 -3.70 -22.32 4.44
C SER A 53 -5.21 -22.45 4.37
N ALA A 54 -5.88 -21.39 3.92
CA ALA A 54 -7.27 -21.49 3.51
C ALA A 54 -7.40 -22.65 2.48
N PRO A 55 -8.47 -23.47 2.57
CA PRO A 55 -8.52 -24.77 1.91
C PRO A 55 -8.62 -24.69 0.37
N ASP A 56 -8.93 -23.52 -0.19
CA ASP A 56 -9.07 -23.30 -1.62
C ASP A 56 -7.71 -23.24 -2.36
N SER A 57 -7.77 -23.41 -3.69
CA SER A 57 -6.58 -23.46 -4.55
C SER A 57 -5.75 -22.17 -4.51
N ILE A 58 -6.41 -21.01 -4.42
CA ILE A 58 -5.75 -19.70 -4.32
C ILE A 58 -5.07 -19.55 -2.96
N GLY A 59 -5.73 -19.94 -1.87
CA GLY A 59 -5.14 -20.00 -0.53
C GLY A 59 -3.85 -20.81 -0.48
N ARG A 60 -3.85 -22.01 -1.08
CA ARG A 60 -2.65 -22.85 -1.17
C ARG A 60 -1.53 -22.20 -2.00
N LEU A 61 -1.87 -21.55 -3.12
CA LEU A 61 -0.90 -20.84 -3.96
C LEU A 61 -0.27 -19.66 -3.20
N ILE A 62 -1.08 -18.88 -2.49
CA ILE A 62 -0.61 -17.76 -1.68
C ILE A 62 0.33 -18.26 -0.59
N THR A 63 -0.05 -19.29 0.18
CA THR A 63 0.83 -19.88 1.20
C THR A 63 2.13 -20.40 0.60
N ALA A 64 2.09 -21.08 -0.56
CA ALA A 64 3.30 -21.55 -1.24
C ALA A 64 4.20 -20.39 -1.69
N ARG A 65 3.62 -19.32 -2.21
CA ARG A 65 4.34 -18.08 -2.57
C ARG A 65 5.01 -17.46 -1.35
N TYR A 66 4.29 -17.31 -0.23
CA TYR A 66 4.85 -16.77 1.00
C TYR A 66 6.03 -17.62 1.50
N ARG A 67 5.90 -18.95 1.53
CA ARG A 67 7.00 -19.85 1.91
C ARG A 67 8.21 -19.74 0.98
N ALA A 68 7.99 -19.55 -0.32
CA ALA A 68 9.08 -19.36 -1.29
C ALA A 68 9.83 -18.04 -1.10
N ILE A 69 9.15 -16.98 -0.65
CA ILE A 69 9.75 -15.65 -0.45
C ILE A 69 10.41 -15.53 0.93
N TYR A 70 9.77 -16.06 1.98
CA TYR A 70 10.15 -15.81 3.38
C TYR A 70 10.69 -17.04 4.12
N GLY A 71 10.67 -18.22 3.50
CA GLY A 71 10.98 -19.49 4.16
C GLY A 71 9.79 -20.06 4.96
N SER A 72 9.99 -21.19 5.64
CA SER A 72 9.02 -21.83 6.55
C SER A 72 9.31 -21.45 8.01
N GLY A 73 8.30 -21.03 8.76
CA GLY A 73 8.36 -20.57 10.17
C GLY A 73 7.63 -19.22 10.40
N PRO A 74 7.57 -18.67 11.63
CA PRO A 74 7.15 -17.27 11.83
C PRO A 74 8.04 -16.42 10.94
N ALA A 75 7.47 -15.47 10.16
CA ALA A 75 8.21 -14.78 9.10
C ALA A 75 9.61 -14.44 9.60
N ALA A 76 10.63 -14.97 8.90
CA ALA A 76 12.00 -14.89 9.33
C ALA A 76 12.29 -13.44 9.77
N PRO A 77 12.93 -13.25 10.94
CA PRO A 77 13.18 -11.91 11.47
C PRO A 77 13.83 -11.08 10.37
N LYS A 78 13.42 -9.82 10.22
CA LYS A 78 14.01 -8.84 9.29
C LYS A 78 15.55 -8.96 9.30
N THR A 79 16.12 -9.83 8.46
CA THR A 79 17.58 -10.01 8.33
C THR A 79 18.16 -9.03 7.34
N ALA A 80 17.29 -8.32 6.59
CA ALA A 80 17.64 -7.00 6.11
C ALA A 80 17.89 -6.12 7.34
N ALA A 81 19.15 -5.71 7.53
CA ALA A 81 19.50 -4.73 8.54
C ALA A 81 18.43 -3.64 8.57
N LYS A 82 17.82 -3.41 9.74
CA LYS A 82 16.80 -2.37 9.90
C LYS A 82 17.35 -1.11 9.22
N PRO A 83 16.63 -0.52 8.26
CA PRO A 83 17.10 0.68 7.59
C PRO A 83 17.51 1.68 8.66
N SER A 84 18.80 2.04 8.70
CA SER A 84 19.37 2.78 9.83
C SER A 84 19.08 4.28 9.72
N THR A 85 18.70 4.73 8.52
CA THR A 85 18.34 6.12 8.24
C THR A 85 16.96 6.25 7.58
N ILE A 86 16.36 7.44 7.68
CA ILE A 86 15.12 7.78 6.97
C ILE A 86 15.30 7.58 5.45
N THR A 87 16.48 7.88 4.92
CA THR A 87 16.79 7.66 3.49
C THR A 87 16.71 6.19 3.12
N ASP A 88 17.27 5.29 3.94
CA ASP A 88 17.19 3.85 3.68
C ASP A 88 15.75 3.33 3.78
N ILE A 89 14.94 3.88 4.70
CA ILE A 89 13.50 3.57 4.78
C ILE A 89 12.81 3.99 3.48
N ILE A 90 13.05 5.21 3.00
CA ILE A 90 12.43 5.69 1.76
C ILE A 90 12.90 4.84 0.57
N ILE A 91 14.19 4.54 0.46
CA ILE A 91 14.74 3.72 -0.63
C ILE A 91 14.11 2.33 -0.64
N SER A 92 14.03 1.66 0.51
CA SER A 92 13.45 0.31 0.60
C SER A 92 11.96 0.26 0.25
N ASN A 93 11.20 1.34 0.51
CA ASN A 93 9.78 1.44 0.17
C ASN A 93 9.51 1.89 -1.28
N ASN A 94 10.52 2.33 -2.04
CA ASN A 94 10.36 2.79 -3.43
C ASN A 94 10.92 1.77 -4.42
N THR A 95 10.59 0.48 -4.26
CA THR A 95 10.99 -0.57 -5.21
C THR A 95 9.74 -1.25 -5.79
N PRO A 96 9.80 -1.80 -7.03
CA PRO A 96 8.65 -2.54 -7.59
C PRO A 96 8.20 -3.72 -6.72
N ALA A 97 9.11 -4.33 -5.95
CA ALA A 97 8.76 -5.38 -5.01
C ALA A 97 7.96 -4.85 -3.82
N ALA A 98 8.38 -3.71 -3.24
CA ALA A 98 7.64 -3.05 -2.17
C ALA A 98 6.27 -2.55 -2.66
N ASP A 99 6.20 -1.95 -3.85
CA ASP A 99 4.93 -1.50 -4.45
C ASP A 99 3.95 -2.67 -4.58
N ARG A 100 4.38 -3.84 -5.07
CA ARG A 100 3.53 -5.04 -5.14
C ARG A 100 3.14 -5.55 -3.75
N GLY A 101 4.12 -5.73 -2.86
CA GLY A 101 3.88 -6.28 -1.52
C GLY A 101 2.92 -5.42 -0.68
N ASN A 102 2.94 -4.10 -0.86
CA ASN A 102 2.00 -3.19 -0.20
C ASN A 102 0.53 -3.41 -0.61
N MET A 103 0.28 -4.02 -1.77
CA MET A 103 -1.07 -4.34 -2.26
C MET A 103 -1.51 -5.77 -1.92
N ASP A 104 -0.57 -6.66 -1.61
CA ASP A 104 -0.85 -8.09 -1.40
C ASP A 104 -1.89 -8.32 -0.30
N TRP A 105 -1.88 -7.54 0.78
CA TRP A 105 -2.90 -7.71 1.82
C TRP A 105 -4.33 -7.41 1.31
N TYR A 106 -4.52 -6.37 0.49
CA TYR A 106 -5.84 -6.03 -0.04
C TYR A 106 -6.30 -7.06 -1.08
N LEU A 107 -5.39 -7.48 -1.96
CA LEU A 107 -5.70 -8.33 -3.12
C LEU A 107 -5.70 -9.83 -2.82
N LEU A 108 -4.76 -10.29 -1.98
CA LEU A 108 -4.54 -11.70 -1.70
C LEU A 108 -5.10 -12.13 -0.34
N THR A 109 -5.43 -11.20 0.56
CA THR A 109 -6.00 -11.52 1.88
C THR A 109 -7.41 -10.98 2.01
N ALA A 110 -7.60 -9.66 2.07
CA ALA A 110 -8.89 -9.03 2.35
C ALA A 110 -9.95 -9.42 1.32
N ALA A 111 -9.67 -9.25 0.02
CA ALA A 111 -10.63 -9.50 -1.06
C ALA A 111 -11.17 -10.94 -1.15
N ARG A 112 -10.56 -11.90 -0.43
CA ARG A 112 -10.98 -13.31 -0.43
C ARG A 112 -12.10 -13.63 0.55
N VAL A 113 -12.38 -12.74 1.51
CA VAL A 113 -13.49 -12.92 2.45
C VAL A 113 -14.81 -12.62 1.72
N GLY A 114 -15.74 -13.56 1.75
CA GLY A 114 -16.99 -13.46 1.00
C GLY A 114 -17.52 -14.81 0.52
N GLY A 115 -18.68 -14.82 -0.12
CA GLY A 115 -19.29 -16.03 -0.65
C GLY A 115 -20.73 -15.81 -1.10
N GLY A 116 -21.16 -16.51 -2.15
CA GLY A 116 -22.45 -16.26 -2.79
C GLY A 116 -22.58 -14.79 -3.18
N PRO A 117 -23.61 -14.06 -2.73
CA PRO A 117 -23.78 -12.63 -3.01
C PRO A 117 -22.98 -11.69 -2.09
N SER A 118 -22.25 -12.21 -1.09
CA SER A 118 -21.52 -11.39 -0.13
C SER A 118 -20.11 -11.06 -0.62
N TYR A 119 -19.79 -9.76 -0.64
CA TYR A 119 -18.51 -9.18 -1.05
C TYR A 119 -17.73 -8.56 0.12
N ALA A 120 -17.98 -8.97 1.37
CA ALA A 120 -17.48 -8.29 2.57
C ALA A 120 -15.98 -7.93 2.55
N GLY A 121 -15.13 -8.85 2.06
CA GLY A 121 -13.69 -8.62 1.91
C GLY A 121 -13.33 -7.74 0.72
N ALA A 122 -14.04 -7.89 -0.39
CA ALA A 122 -13.85 -7.06 -1.58
C ALA A 122 -14.30 -5.61 -1.33
N ASP A 123 -15.37 -5.40 -0.57
CA ASP A 123 -15.83 -4.08 -0.16
C ASP A 123 -14.79 -3.40 0.74
N LEU A 124 -14.24 -4.13 1.72
CA LEU A 124 -13.14 -3.63 2.56
C LEU A 124 -11.92 -3.21 1.72
N ALA A 125 -11.48 -4.06 0.78
CA ALA A 125 -10.39 -3.72 -0.13
C ALA A 125 -10.76 -2.53 -1.04
N GLY A 126 -12.00 -2.47 -1.51
CA GLY A 126 -12.54 -1.40 -2.34
C GLY A 126 -12.57 -0.05 -1.64
N GLU A 127 -12.81 -0.02 -0.32
CA GLU A 127 -12.73 1.22 0.44
C GLU A 127 -11.31 1.81 0.48
N PHE A 128 -10.28 0.97 0.50
CA PHE A 128 -8.90 1.43 0.35
C PHE A 128 -8.70 2.11 -1.01
N TYR A 129 -9.21 1.51 -2.10
CA TYR A 129 -9.17 2.11 -3.44
C TYR A 129 -9.94 3.44 -3.49
N LYS A 130 -11.13 3.48 -2.88
CA LYS A 130 -11.96 4.68 -2.79
C LYS A 130 -11.23 5.82 -2.06
N ARG A 131 -10.59 5.54 -0.92
CA ARG A 131 -9.77 6.53 -0.19
C ARG A 131 -8.62 7.02 -1.06
N ASN A 132 -7.90 6.13 -1.76
CA ASN A 132 -6.81 6.55 -2.63
C ASN A 132 -7.28 7.38 -3.82
N MET A 133 -8.47 7.12 -4.38
CA MET A 133 -9.06 8.00 -5.41
C MET A 133 -9.38 9.41 -4.87
N ARG A 134 -9.78 9.52 -3.61
CA ARG A 134 -9.95 10.83 -2.96
C ARG A 134 -8.60 11.55 -2.80
N ILE A 135 -7.56 10.82 -2.38
CA ILE A 135 -6.19 11.36 -2.27
C ILE A 135 -5.69 11.85 -3.64
N TYR A 136 -5.86 11.04 -4.68
CA TYR A 136 -5.57 11.39 -6.06
C TYR A 136 -6.31 12.67 -6.48
N THR A 137 -7.61 12.78 -6.17
CA THR A 137 -8.41 13.98 -6.46
C THR A 137 -7.88 15.22 -5.73
N ASN A 138 -7.48 15.07 -4.46
CA ASN A 138 -6.91 16.17 -3.68
C ASN A 138 -5.56 16.62 -4.24
N LEU A 139 -4.72 15.68 -4.70
CA LEU A 139 -3.50 15.98 -5.43
C LEU A 139 -3.82 16.82 -6.67
N LEU A 140 -4.75 16.38 -7.53
CA LEU A 140 -5.11 17.11 -8.75
C LEU A 140 -5.60 18.53 -8.47
N ARG A 141 -6.39 18.72 -7.41
CA ARG A 141 -6.90 20.05 -6.99
C ARG A 141 -5.79 21.00 -6.52
N ALA A 142 -4.68 20.45 -6.01
CA ALA A 142 -3.56 21.25 -5.52
C ALA A 142 -2.62 21.70 -6.65
N VAL A 143 -2.71 21.10 -7.84
CA VAL A 143 -1.85 21.42 -8.98
C VAL A 143 -2.18 22.79 -9.54
N ASP A 144 -1.16 23.61 -9.67
CA ASP A 144 -1.20 24.93 -10.30
C ASP A 144 -0.28 24.91 -11.53
N PHE A 145 -0.82 24.54 -12.69
CA PHE A 145 -0.04 24.32 -13.91
C PHE A 145 0.70 25.58 -14.42
N GLN A 146 0.32 26.78 -13.96
CA GLN A 146 1.00 28.02 -14.32
C GLN A 146 2.32 28.18 -13.56
N HIS A 147 2.45 27.57 -12.39
CA HIS A 147 3.58 27.80 -11.47
C HIS A 147 4.31 26.51 -11.07
N ASP A 148 3.65 25.36 -11.12
CA ASP A 148 4.19 24.07 -10.72
C ASP A 148 4.91 23.40 -11.89
N ARG A 149 6.21 23.18 -11.71
CA ARG A 149 7.07 22.46 -12.69
C ARG A 149 7.26 20.99 -12.35
N ALA A 150 7.11 20.63 -11.07
CA ALA A 150 7.27 19.29 -10.55
C ALA A 150 6.53 19.18 -9.22
N ILE A 151 5.96 18.01 -8.96
CA ILE A 151 5.23 17.70 -7.72
C ILE A 151 6.00 16.59 -7.01
N ILE A 152 6.30 16.79 -5.72
CA ILE A 152 6.89 15.76 -4.86
C ILE A 152 5.79 15.27 -3.93
N LEU A 153 5.34 14.02 -4.14
CA LEU A 153 4.39 13.36 -3.27
C LEU A 153 5.12 12.57 -2.18
N ILE A 154 4.89 12.93 -0.91
CA ILE A 154 5.39 12.20 0.25
C ILE A 154 4.19 11.65 1.02
N ILE A 155 4.01 10.33 0.96
CA ILE A 155 2.86 9.64 1.53
C ILE A 155 3.26 8.27 2.11
N GLY A 156 2.41 7.67 2.93
CA GLY A 156 2.61 6.30 3.43
C GLY A 156 2.72 5.29 2.29
N ALA A 157 3.66 4.34 2.40
CA ALA A 157 4.04 3.42 1.32
C ALA A 157 2.86 2.60 0.78
N GLY A 158 1.88 2.25 1.63
CA GLY A 158 0.66 1.54 1.21
C GLY A 158 -0.10 2.26 0.09
N HIS A 159 -0.12 3.60 0.09
CA HIS A 159 -0.85 4.40 -0.89
C HIS A 159 -0.12 4.54 -2.23
N VAL A 160 1.19 4.33 -2.24
CA VAL A 160 2.05 4.67 -3.38
C VAL A 160 1.70 3.80 -4.59
N SER A 161 1.46 2.50 -4.40
CA SER A 161 1.20 1.55 -5.48
C SER A 161 -0.01 1.96 -6.31
N PHE A 162 -1.13 2.26 -5.64
CA PHE A 162 -2.34 2.73 -6.31
C PHE A 162 -2.13 4.08 -7.00
N LEU A 163 -1.53 5.05 -6.28
CA LEU A 163 -1.38 6.41 -6.81
C LEU A 163 -0.42 6.47 -8.01
N LYS A 164 0.67 5.69 -7.99
CA LYS A 164 1.57 5.53 -9.15
C LYS A 164 0.80 5.02 -10.36
N GLU A 165 0.01 3.95 -10.18
CA GLU A 165 -0.79 3.38 -11.27
C GLU A 165 -1.77 4.40 -11.86
N GLN A 166 -2.53 5.11 -11.01
CA GLN A 166 -3.50 6.10 -11.51
C GLN A 166 -2.82 7.28 -12.21
N LEU A 167 -1.69 7.75 -11.68
CA LEU A 167 -0.92 8.83 -12.30
C LEU A 167 -0.27 8.40 -13.62
N GLN A 168 0.17 7.15 -13.75
CA GLN A 168 0.73 6.60 -15.00
C GLN A 168 -0.31 6.52 -16.12
N HIS A 169 -1.59 6.36 -15.78
CA HIS A 169 -2.69 6.38 -16.74
C HIS A 169 -3.24 7.79 -17.02
N ASN A 170 -2.80 8.80 -16.28
CA ASN A 170 -3.17 10.18 -16.53
C ASN A 170 -2.17 10.83 -17.50
N SER A 171 -2.63 11.12 -18.72
CA SER A 171 -1.79 11.68 -19.79
C SER A 171 -1.25 13.10 -19.52
N LEU A 172 -1.66 13.74 -18.43
CA LEU A 172 -1.16 15.05 -18.01
C LEU A 172 0.12 14.98 -17.16
N PHE A 173 0.50 13.79 -16.69
CA PHE A 173 1.65 13.62 -15.79
C PHE A 173 2.65 12.62 -16.33
N GLU A 174 3.92 12.91 -16.08
CA GLU A 174 5.01 11.95 -16.20
C GLU A 174 5.41 11.50 -14.78
N VAL A 175 5.24 10.20 -14.49
CA VAL A 175 5.57 9.65 -13.17
C VAL A 175 7.03 9.24 -13.14
N GLN A 176 7.81 9.88 -12.26
CA GLN A 176 9.23 9.61 -12.07
C GLN A 176 9.50 8.94 -10.72
N ASP A 177 10.45 8.01 -10.71
CA ASP A 177 10.93 7.40 -9.47
C ASP A 177 11.78 8.42 -8.69
N VAL A 178 11.68 8.40 -7.36
CA VAL A 178 12.47 9.24 -6.46
C VAL A 178 13.86 8.66 -6.21
N LEU A 179 14.09 7.37 -6.45
CA LEU A 179 15.35 6.68 -6.19
C LEU A 179 16.58 7.33 -6.87
N PRO A 180 16.53 7.76 -8.14
CA PRO A 180 17.66 8.47 -8.76
C PRO A 180 17.99 9.76 -8.02
N LEU A 181 16.98 10.48 -7.52
CA LEU A 181 17.15 11.73 -6.77
C LEU A 181 17.73 11.49 -5.37
N LEU A 182 17.41 10.36 -4.73
CA LEU A 182 17.93 10.01 -3.40
C LEU A 182 19.36 9.46 -3.43
N ARG A 183 19.79 8.93 -4.58
CA ARG A 183 21.11 8.32 -4.78
C ARG A 183 22.12 9.27 -5.41
N ALA A 184 21.67 10.34 -6.06
CA ALA A 184 22.51 11.44 -6.49
C ALA A 184 23.03 12.17 -5.23
N LYS A 185 24.28 11.88 -4.86
CA LYS A 185 25.02 12.65 -3.86
C LYS A 185 25.62 13.89 -4.49
#